data_AF-A0A4Z2I720-F1
#
_entry.id   AF-A0A4Z2I720-F1
#
_cell.length_a   1.000
_cell.length_b   1.000
_cell.length_c   1.000
_cell.angle_alpha   90.00
_cell.angle_beta   90.00
_cell.angle_gamma   90.00
#
_symmetry.space_group_name_H-M   'P 1'
#
loop_
_entity.id
_entity.type
_entity.pdbx_description
1 polymer ?
#
loop_
_entity_poly.entity_id
_entity_poly.type
_entity_poly.pdbx_seq_one_letter_code
_entity_poly.pdbx_strand_id
1 'polypeptide(L)'
;MNVPLHGDGTVTFSATLFALVRTSLKIKTEGPIDKQNEELKLIIKKLWKRTKPKLIDEVIPPPRGDEVTCGKFYASFLIQDYFKKYRKRKERERKSKRKDRAASLQPRMSPAYLQRVLFQ
;
A
#
# COMPACT_ATOMS: atom_id res chain seq x y z
N MET A 1 -0.53 -1.90 12.96
CA MET A 1 -0.45 -3.34 12.62
C MET A 1 1.00 -3.70 12.35
N ASN A 2 1.76 -4.07 13.38
CA ASN A 2 3.19 -4.40 13.28
C ASN A 2 3.41 -5.90 13.44
N VAL A 3 2.60 -6.69 12.73
CA VAL A 3 2.74 -8.14 12.66
C VAL A 3 3.68 -8.45 11.48
N PRO A 4 4.81 -9.16 11.71
CA PRO A 4 5.73 -9.52 10.66
C PRO A 4 5.10 -10.57 9.74
N LEU A 5 5.41 -10.49 8.45
CA LEU A 5 5.03 -11.49 7.46
C LEU A 5 6.03 -12.64 7.48
N HIS A 6 5.51 -13.86 7.25
CA HIS A 6 6.32 -15.02 6.90
C HIS A 6 6.80 -14.92 5.46
N GLY A 7 7.79 -15.74 5.08
CA GLY A 7 8.36 -15.74 3.73
C GLY A 7 7.37 -16.11 2.61
N ASP A 8 6.27 -16.77 2.96
CA ASP A 8 5.16 -17.12 2.07
C ASP A 8 4.06 -16.03 2.03
N GLY A 9 4.23 -14.92 2.75
CA GLY A 9 3.27 -13.82 2.82
C GLY A 9 2.12 -14.04 3.81
N THR A 10 2.16 -15.08 4.64
CA THR A 10 1.16 -15.32 5.69
C THR A 10 1.52 -14.62 7.01
N VAL A 11 0.60 -14.61 7.97
CA VAL A 11 0.81 -14.15 9.34
C VAL A 11 0.36 -15.20 10.35
N THR A 12 0.97 -15.21 11.52
CA THR A 12 0.51 -16.06 12.62
C THR A 12 -0.78 -15.51 13.23
N PHE A 13 -1.76 -16.40 13.47
CA PHE A 13 -3.06 -16.03 14.06
C PHE A 13 -2.92 -15.39 15.44
N SER A 14 -2.15 -16.00 16.35
CA SER A 14 -1.86 -15.52 17.70
C SER A 14 -1.27 -14.11 17.71
N ALA A 15 -0.27 -13.86 16.85
CA ALA A 15 0.37 -12.55 16.70
C ALA A 15 -0.64 -11.51 16.19
N THR A 16 -1.52 -11.90 15.27
CA THR A 16 -2.57 -11.04 14.72
C THR A 16 -3.62 -10.70 15.77
N LEU A 17 -4.13 -11.71 16.48
CA LEU A 17 -5.08 -11.54 17.58
C LEU A 17 -4.51 -10.63 18.67
N PHE A 18 -3.26 -10.88 19.08
CA PHE A 18 -2.58 -10.06 20.06
C PHE A 18 -2.44 -8.60 19.60
N ALA A 19 -2.05 -8.37 18.33
CA ALA A 19 -1.90 -7.02 17.79
C ALA A 19 -3.22 -6.25 17.75
N LEU A 20 -4.33 -6.91 17.41
CA LEU A 20 -5.67 -6.31 17.42
C LEU A 20 -6.09 -5.94 18.84
N VAL A 21 -6.03 -6.90 19.78
CA VAL A 21 -6.39 -6.69 21.18
C VAL A 21 -5.52 -5.59 21.81
N ARG A 22 -4.20 -5.64 21.61
CA ARG A 22 -3.25 -4.63 22.10
C ARG A 22 -3.62 -3.23 21.62
N THR A 23 -3.99 -3.10 20.35
CA THR A 23 -4.36 -1.82 19.74
C THR A 23 -5.68 -1.30 20.29
N SER A 24 -6.71 -2.15 20.36
CA SER A 24 -8.02 -1.79 20.90
C SER A 24 -7.96 -1.34 22.36
N LEU A 25 -7.08 -1.96 23.16
CA LEU A 25 -6.88 -1.64 24.58
C LEU A 25 -5.78 -0.59 24.81
N LYS A 26 -5.12 -0.09 23.75
CA LYS A 26 -4.00 0.88 23.82
C LYS A 26 -2.86 0.45 24.76
N ILE A 27 -2.56 -0.85 24.80
CA ILE A 27 -1.52 -1.39 25.69
C ILE A 27 -0.14 -1.09 25.10
N LYS A 28 0.63 -0.22 25.76
CA LYS A 28 2.02 0.11 25.37
C LYS A 28 2.11 0.47 23.88
N THR A 29 1.22 1.34 23.41
CA THR A 29 1.14 1.75 22.00
C THR A 29 1.75 3.12 21.72
N GLU A 30 2.15 3.86 22.76
CA GLU A 30 2.64 5.24 22.64
C GLU A 30 4.17 5.28 22.68
N GLY A 31 4.78 5.96 21.71
CA GLY A 31 6.23 6.12 21.62
C GLY A 31 6.94 5.06 20.76
N PRO A 32 8.28 4.96 20.87
CA PRO A 32 9.09 4.05 20.04
C PRO A 32 8.70 2.59 20.25
N ILE A 33 8.34 1.91 19.16
CA ILE A 33 7.74 0.58 19.26
C ILE A 33 8.65 -0.47 19.90
N ASP A 34 9.95 -0.41 19.61
CA ASP A 34 10.91 -1.39 20.14
C ASP A 34 10.98 -1.28 21.67
N LYS A 35 11.08 -0.05 22.19
CA LYS A 35 11.03 0.22 23.62
C LYS A 35 9.72 -0.25 24.25
N GLN A 36 8.59 0.06 23.60
CA GLN A 36 7.28 -0.37 24.09
C GLN A 36 7.12 -1.90 24.09
N ASN A 37 7.68 -2.57 23.09
CA ASN A 37 7.69 -4.03 22.99
C ASN A 37 8.53 -4.67 24.10
N GLU A 38 9.71 -4.12 24.38
CA GLU A 38 10.57 -4.60 25.48
C GLU A 38 9.90 -4.45 26.84
N GLU A 39 9.34 -3.27 27.14
CA GLU A 39 8.60 -3.02 28.38
C GLU A 39 7.39 -3.97 28.52
N LEU A 40 6.65 -4.19 27.43
CA LEU A 40 5.51 -5.09 27.41
C LEU A 40 5.93 -6.55 27.65
N LYS A 41 7.03 -7.01 27.06
CA LYS A 41 7.60 -8.35 27.32
C LYS A 41 7.92 -8.53 28.80
N LEU A 42 8.51 -7.53 29.45
CA LEU A 42 8.84 -7.58 30.86
C LEU A 42 7.57 -7.69 31.73
N ILE A 43 6.53 -6.91 31.42
CA ILE A 43 5.25 -6.96 32.14
C ILE A 43 4.59 -8.33 31.99
N ILE A 44 4.52 -8.86 30.76
CA ILE A 44 3.92 -10.18 30.50
C ILE A 44 4.67 -11.29 31.25
N LYS A 45 6.01 -11.28 31.23
CA LYS A 45 6.83 -12.27 31.96
C LYS A 45 6.62 -12.19 33.48
N LYS A 46 6.40 -11.00 34.03
CA LYS A 46 6.10 -10.81 35.47
C LYS A 46 4.72 -11.37 35.84
N LEU A 47 3.71 -11.14 35.01
CA LEU A 47 2.32 -11.58 35.25
C LEU A 47 2.14 -13.08 35.00
N TRP A 48 2.69 -13.61 33.90
CA TRP A 48 2.50 -15.00 33.49
C TRP A 48 3.81 -15.79 33.48
N LYS A 49 4.24 -16.22 34.67
CA LYS A 49 5.52 -16.94 34.90
C LYS A 49 5.66 -18.29 34.17
N ARG A 50 4.55 -18.91 33.77
CA ARG A 50 4.52 -20.24 33.10
C ARG A 50 4.28 -20.16 31.58
N THR A 51 4.30 -18.96 31.00
CA THR A 51 4.14 -18.80 29.55
C THR A 51 5.39 -19.26 28.81
N LYS A 52 5.22 -20.06 27.74
CA LYS A 52 6.32 -20.50 26.89
C LYS A 52 7.03 -19.28 26.28
N PRO A 53 8.36 -19.14 26.40
CA PRO A 53 9.09 -18.01 25.83
C PRO A 53 8.83 -17.81 24.34
N LYS A 54 8.73 -18.92 23.59
CA LYS A 54 8.40 -18.93 22.15
C LYS A 54 7.11 -18.19 21.82
N LEU A 55 6.07 -18.33 22.65
CA LEU A 55 4.79 -17.64 22.41
C LEU A 55 4.96 -16.13 22.56
N ILE A 56 5.74 -15.68 23.54
CA ILE A 56 6.00 -14.25 23.77
C ILE A 56 6.76 -13.66 22.59
N ASP A 57 7.77 -14.37 22.07
CA ASP A 57 8.53 -13.91 20.91
C ASP A 57 7.73 -13.99 19.60
N GLU A 58 6.74 -14.87 19.52
CA GLU A 58 5.80 -14.93 18.39
C GLU A 58 4.83 -13.74 18.39
N VAL A 59 4.23 -13.40 19.55
CA VAL A 59 3.28 -12.28 19.63
C VAL A 59 3.94 -10.92 19.74
N ILE A 60 5.18 -10.86 20.23
CA ILE A 60 6.01 -9.67 20.31
C ILE A 60 7.38 -10.03 19.72
N PRO A 61 7.56 -9.90 18.40
CA PRO A 61 8.83 -10.20 17.76
C PRO A 61 9.93 -9.27 18.29
N PRO A 62 11.17 -9.76 18.44
CA PRO A 62 12.32 -8.90 18.70
C PRO A 62 12.55 -7.96 17.50
N PRO A 63 13.15 -6.78 17.68
CA PRO A 63 13.43 -5.87 16.58
C PRO A 63 14.38 -6.54 15.58
N ARG A 64 13.96 -6.68 14.32
CA ARG A 64 14.87 -7.00 13.21
C ARG A 64 14.71 -5.93 12.13
N GLY A 65 15.84 -5.41 11.64
CA GLY A 65 15.85 -4.24 10.75
C GLY A 65 15.23 -4.47 9.36
N ASP A 66 15.04 -5.73 8.99
CA ASP A 66 14.61 -6.20 7.67
C ASP A 66 13.16 -6.73 7.65
N GLU A 67 12.40 -6.61 8.75
CA GLU A 67 11.04 -7.15 8.80
C GLU A 67 10.07 -6.39 7.89
N VAL A 68 9.41 -7.15 7.03
CA VAL A 68 8.24 -6.70 6.27
C VAL A 68 7.00 -7.00 7.09
N THR A 69 6.26 -5.95 7.44
CA THR A 69 4.96 -6.08 8.10
C THR A 69 3.83 -5.97 7.09
N CYS A 70 2.63 -6.45 7.45
CA CYS A 70 1.45 -6.32 6.58
C CYS A 70 1.22 -4.89 6.11
N GLY A 71 1.50 -3.89 6.97
CA GLY A 71 1.36 -2.48 6.64
C GLY A 71 2.30 -2.03 5.51
N LYS A 72 3.60 -2.40 5.59
CA LYS A 72 4.58 -2.09 4.54
C LYS A 72 4.23 -2.78 3.22
N PHE A 73 3.80 -4.05 3.30
CA PHE A 73 3.39 -4.81 2.13
C PHE A 73 2.17 -4.17 1.46
N TYR A 74 1.13 -3.82 2.23
CA TYR A 74 -0.05 -3.16 1.72
C TYR A 74 0.25 -1.75 1.16
N ALA A 75 1.14 -0.99 1.80
CA ALA A 75 1.58 0.29 1.28
C ALA A 75 2.24 0.16 -0.10
N SER A 76 3.08 -0.86 -0.29
CA SER A 76 3.72 -1.12 -1.59
C SER A 76 2.67 -1.37 -2.69
N PHE A 77 1.62 -2.14 -2.37
CA PHE A 77 0.51 -2.40 -3.28
C PHE A 77 -0.25 -1.11 -3.63
N LEU A 78 -0.58 -0.27 -2.64
CA LEU A 78 -1.28 1.00 -2.87
C LEU A 78 -0.47 1.95 -3.75
N ILE A 79 0.83 2.06 -3.50
CA ILE A 79 1.74 2.88 -4.31
C ILE A 79 1.75 2.37 -5.75
N GLN A 80 1.91 1.05 -5.95
CA GLN A 80 1.90 0.45 -7.29
C GLN A 80 0.58 0.68 -8.04
N ASP A 81 -0.56 0.47 -7.38
CA ASP A 81 -1.88 0.68 -7.98
C ASP A 81 -2.09 2.15 -8.39
N TYR A 82 -1.67 3.09 -7.54
CA TYR A 82 -1.71 4.51 -7.85
C TYR A 82 -0.90 4.85 -9.11
N PHE A 83 0.34 4.36 -9.21
CA PHE A 83 1.18 4.60 -10.39
C PHE A 83 0.61 3.97 -11.67
N LYS A 84 -0.02 2.78 -11.59
CA LYS A 84 -0.72 2.15 -12.72
C LYS A 84 -1.86 3.05 -13.22
N LYS A 85 -2.71 3.55 -12.32
CA LYS A 85 -3.81 4.48 -12.65
C LYS A 85 -3.30 5.79 -13.22
N TYR A 86 -2.23 6.34 -12.64
CA TYR A 86 -1.58 7.56 -13.10
C TYR A 86 -1.09 7.44 -14.56
N ARG A 87 -0.37 6.36 -14.89
CA ARG A 87 0.13 6.12 -16.26
C ARG A 87 -1.00 6.03 -17.29
N LYS A 88 -2.09 5.31 -16.96
CA LYS A 88 -3.29 5.22 -17.83
C LYS A 88 -3.96 6.58 -18.07
N ARG A 89 -4.01 7.45 -17.04
CA ARG A 89 -4.53 8.82 -17.19
C ARG A 89 -3.65 9.65 -18.13
N LYS A 90 -2.33 9.62 -17.94
CA LYS A 90 -1.37 10.33 -18.80
C LYS A 90 -1.39 9.86 -20.25
N GLU A 91 -1.58 8.57 -20.49
CA GLU A 91 -1.72 8.03 -21.85
C GLU A 91 -2.99 8.54 -22.54
N ARG A 92 -4.13 8.57 -21.83
CA ARG A 92 -5.40 9.12 -22.36
C ARG A 92 -5.29 10.61 -22.68
N GLU A 93 -4.67 11.39 -21.80
CA GLU A 93 -4.40 12.82 -22.04
C GLU A 93 -3.55 13.02 -23.32
N ARG A 94 -2.51 12.21 -23.51
CA ARG A 94 -1.66 12.26 -24.71
C ARG A 94 -2.42 11.88 -25.99
N LYS A 95 -3.26 10.85 -25.94
CA LYS A 95 -4.11 10.43 -27.08
C LYS A 95 -5.12 11.51 -27.45
N SER A 96 -5.75 12.18 -26.48
CA SER A 96 -6.65 13.31 -26.72
C SER A 96 -5.91 14.45 -27.43
N LYS A 97 -4.78 14.91 -26.88
CA LYS A 97 -3.98 15.98 -27.48
C LYS A 97 -3.54 15.65 -28.91
N ARG A 98 -3.22 14.39 -29.20
CA ARG A 98 -2.85 13.95 -30.56
C ARG A 98 -4.06 13.99 -31.51
N LYS A 99 -5.25 13.60 -31.06
CA LYS A 99 -6.50 13.69 -31.82
C LYS A 99 -6.86 15.13 -32.13
N ASP A 100 -6.78 16.02 -31.14
CA ASP A 100 -7.09 17.44 -31.29
C ASP A 100 -6.14 18.11 -32.29
N ARG A 101 -4.83 17.79 -32.20
CA ARG A 101 -3.82 18.29 -33.14
C ARG A 101 -4.03 17.76 -34.56
N ALA A 102 -4.39 16.48 -34.71
CA ALA A 102 -4.70 15.90 -36.02
C ALA A 102 -5.94 16.55 -36.66
N ALA A 103 -6.98 16.84 -35.86
CA ALA A 103 -8.18 17.54 -36.32
C ALA A 103 -7.87 18.99 -36.75
N SER A 104 -6.96 19.69 -36.07
CA SER A 104 -6.56 21.06 -36.45
C SER A 104 -5.70 21.13 -37.72
N LEU A 105 -5.10 20.02 -38.15
CA LEU A 105 -4.25 19.94 -39.34
C LEU A 105 -5.01 19.47 -40.60
N GLN A 106 -6.29 19.06 -40.47
CA GLN A 106 -7.11 18.78 -41.64
C GLN A 106 -7.47 20.11 -42.32
N PRO A 107 -7.22 20.27 -43.63
CA PRO A 107 -7.75 21.41 -44.36
C PRO A 107 -9.27 21.37 -44.23
N ARG A 108 -9.86 22.36 -43.54
CA ARG A 108 -11.30 22.61 -43.64
C ARG A 108 -11.54 23.04 -45.10
N MET A 109 -11.76 22.08 -45.99
CA MET A 109 -12.31 22.41 -47.31
C MET A 109 -13.67 23.05 -47.05
N SER A 110 -13.77 24.33 -47.36
CA SER A 110 -15.03 25.04 -47.21
C SER A 110 -16.06 24.38 -48.12
N PRO A 111 -17.35 24.34 -47.73
CA PRO A 111 -18.41 23.82 -48.60
C PRO A 111 -18.40 24.49 -49.99
N ALA A 112 -18.01 25.77 -50.05
CA ALA A 112 -17.82 26.51 -51.30
C ALA A 112 -16.71 25.95 -52.20
N TYR A 113 -15.64 25.39 -51.62
CA TYR A 113 -14.57 24.74 -52.37
C TYR A 113 -15.02 23.39 -52.96
N LEU A 114 -15.79 22.60 -52.19
CA LEU A 114 -16.37 21.34 -52.68
C LEU A 114 -17.34 21.56 -53.84
N GLN A 115 -18.17 22.59 -53.73
CA GLN A 115 -19.16 22.93 -54.75
C GLN A 115 -18.52 23.47 -56.04
N ARG A 116 -17.32 24.05 -55.96
CA ARG A 116 -16.54 24.49 -57.14
C ARG A 116 -15.83 23.35 -57.87
N VAL A 117 -15.46 22.29 -57.16
CA VAL A 117 -14.68 21.16 -57.72
C VAL A 117 -15.59 20.04 -58.26
N LEU A 118 -16.81 19.89 -57.73
CA LEU A 118 -17.77 18.86 -58.16
C LEU A 118 -18.65 19.26 -59.37
N PHE A 119 -18.64 20.52 -59.76
CA PHE A 119 -19.46 21.06 -60.88
C PHE A 119 -18.61 21.64 -62.03
N GLN A 120 -17.35 21.19 -62.16
CA GLN A 120 -16.59 21.24 -63.42
C GLN A 120 -16.45 19.82 -63.96
#